data_AF-A0A9P0D2Y3-F1
#
_entry.id   AF-A0A9P0D2Y3-F1
#
_cell.length_a   1.000
_cell.length_b   1.000
_cell.length_c   1.000
_cell.angle_alpha   90.00
_cell.angle_beta   90.00
_cell.angle_gamma   90.00
#
_symmetry.space_group_name_H-M   'P 1'
#
loop_
_entity.id
_entity.type
_entity.pdbx_description
1 polymer ?
#
loop_
_entity_poly.entity_id
_entity_poly.type
_entity_poly.pdbx_seq_one_letter_code
_entity_poly.pdbx_strand_id
1 'polypeptide(L)'
;MLKALSKIKLTSLNKDEIKEDKIIKSKLEKFEIVFLIVLETKVLNATDAISKILQSKHEDIQNASKMFSALFENLKGFRDSFKDIKNEAINLALKWGTTTEFEEKCISRPKKRSDEISKYYAIEISEDRFRINTFYKTLDIAIDQVYSRSTSLRVICDCCRCLDKVLKQI
;
A
#
# COMPACT_ATOMS: atom_id res chain seq x y z
N MET A 1 -13.34 3.33 8.78
CA MET A 1 -12.46 2.85 9.87
C MET A 1 -11.58 3.96 10.45
N LEU A 2 -10.85 4.76 9.67
CA LEU A 2 -9.94 5.77 10.25
C LEU A 2 -10.63 6.88 11.06
N LYS A 3 -11.83 7.35 10.66
CA LYS A 3 -12.63 8.29 11.47
C LYS A 3 -13.02 7.73 12.84
N ALA A 4 -13.08 6.40 12.98
CA ALA A 4 -13.26 5.77 14.29
C ALA A 4 -11.94 5.76 15.05
N LEU A 5 -10.83 5.41 14.38
CA LEU A 5 -9.47 5.42 14.96
C LEU A 5 -9.04 6.82 15.44
N SER A 6 -9.31 7.89 14.69
CA SER A 6 -9.00 9.28 15.10
C SER A 6 -9.92 9.81 16.21
N LYS A 7 -11.00 9.08 16.51
CA LYS A 7 -11.92 9.34 17.63
C LYS A 7 -11.60 8.50 18.87
N ILE A 8 -10.72 7.50 18.76
CA ILE A 8 -10.19 6.81 19.94
C ILE A 8 -9.38 7.85 20.69
N LYS A 9 -9.84 8.18 21.90
CA LYS A 9 -9.18 9.10 22.79
C LYS A 9 -8.69 8.29 23.98
N LEU A 10 -7.40 8.38 24.29
CA LEU A 10 -6.89 7.84 25.53
C LEU A 10 -7.55 8.59 26.70
N THR A 11 -8.22 7.87 27.60
CA THR A 11 -8.87 8.43 28.82
C THR A 11 -7.88 8.63 29.97
N SER A 12 -6.58 8.53 29.68
CA SER A 12 -5.50 8.67 30.64
C SER A 12 -5.38 10.11 31.15
N LEU A 13 -5.01 10.25 32.41
CA LEU A 13 -4.67 11.53 33.03
C LEU A 13 -3.18 11.87 32.87
N ASN A 14 -2.38 10.94 32.33
CA ASN A 14 -0.95 11.14 32.11
C ASN A 14 -0.74 12.18 30.99
N LYS A 15 -0.01 13.25 31.32
CA LYS A 15 0.23 14.37 30.41
C LYS A 15 1.01 13.97 29.16
N ASP A 16 1.90 12.98 29.27
CA ASP A 16 2.72 12.56 28.15
C ASP A 16 1.93 11.67 27.18
N GLU A 17 1.09 10.77 27.69
CA GLU A 17 0.14 10.00 26.88
C GLU A 17 -0.87 10.89 26.16
N ILE A 18 -1.36 11.96 26.80
CA ILE A 18 -2.25 12.93 26.14
C ILE A 18 -1.53 13.68 25.00
N LYS A 19 -0.24 14.00 25.16
CA LYS A 19 0.54 14.63 24.08
C LYS A 19 0.75 13.66 22.92
N GLU A 20 1.08 12.40 23.22
CA GLU A 20 1.24 11.35 22.21
C GLU A 20 -0.05 11.10 21.42
N ASP A 21 -1.20 11.02 22.10
CA ASP A 21 -2.53 10.90 21.49
C ASP A 21 -2.79 12.01 20.46
N LYS A 22 -2.50 13.27 20.82
CA LYS A 22 -2.64 14.42 19.92
C LYS A 22 -1.72 14.32 18.70
N ILE A 23 -0.48 13.85 18.88
CA ILE A 23 0.48 13.67 17.79
C ILE A 23 0.04 12.53 16.86
N ILE A 24 -0.45 11.42 17.41
CA ILE A 24 -0.96 10.29 16.61
C ILE A 24 -2.16 10.75 15.80
N LYS A 25 -3.11 11.44 16.43
CA LYS A 25 -4.29 11.97 15.75
C LYS A 25 -3.93 12.89 14.59
N SER A 26 -3.02 13.85 14.80
CA SER A 26 -2.60 14.77 13.73
C SER A 26 -1.91 14.04 12.58
N LYS A 27 -1.15 12.96 12.86
CA LYS A 27 -0.56 12.11 11.83
C LYS A 27 -1.61 11.33 11.05
N LEU A 28 -2.64 10.79 11.71
CA LEU A 28 -3.72 10.02 11.07
C LEU A 28 -4.59 10.87 10.15
N GLU A 29 -4.74 12.17 10.44
CA GLU A 29 -5.53 13.11 9.64
C GLU A 29 -4.77 13.64 8.41
N LYS A 30 -3.50 13.27 8.23
CA LYS A 30 -2.71 13.64 7.06
C LYS A 30 -3.23 12.98 5.79
N PHE A 31 -3.18 13.71 4.69
CA PHE A 31 -3.65 13.24 3.39
C PHE A 31 -2.90 11.98 2.93
N GLU A 32 -1.60 11.88 3.19
CA GLU A 32 -0.78 10.71 2.88
C GLU A 32 -1.33 9.43 3.50
N ILE A 33 -1.86 9.51 4.74
CA ILE A 33 -2.46 8.36 5.43
C ILE A 33 -3.80 8.01 4.80
N VAL A 34 -4.63 9.00 4.48
CA VAL A 34 -5.90 8.77 3.77
C VAL A 34 -5.64 8.09 2.41
N PHE A 35 -4.65 8.56 1.67
CA PHE A 35 -4.22 7.96 0.41
C PHE A 35 -3.79 6.51 0.61
N LEU A 36 -2.89 6.24 1.56
CA LEU A 36 -2.40 4.89 1.85
C LEU A 36 -3.56 3.95 2.18
N ILE A 37 -4.56 4.39 2.93
CA ILE A 37 -5.72 3.54 3.25
C ILE A 37 -6.50 3.17 2.00
N VAL A 38 -6.70 4.10 1.07
CA VAL A 38 -7.39 3.80 -0.19
C VAL A 38 -6.58 2.77 -0.99
N LEU A 39 -5.27 2.96 -1.11
CA LEU A 39 -4.37 2.04 -1.78
C LEU A 39 -4.42 0.64 -1.14
N GLU A 40 -4.18 0.55 0.17
CA GLU A 40 -4.15 -0.70 0.91
C GLU A 40 -5.51 -1.41 0.86
N THR A 41 -6.62 -0.68 0.91
CA THR A 41 -7.95 -1.27 0.76
C THR A 41 -8.10 -1.96 -0.60
N LYS A 42 -7.62 -1.35 -1.70
CA LYS A 42 -7.66 -1.98 -3.03
C LYS A 42 -6.78 -3.22 -3.11
N VAL A 43 -5.56 -3.14 -2.61
CA VAL A 43 -4.60 -4.26 -2.60
C VAL A 43 -5.14 -5.42 -1.75
N LEU A 44 -5.66 -5.13 -0.55
CA LEU A 44 -6.23 -6.12 0.34
C LEU A 44 -7.48 -6.77 -0.26
N ASN A 45 -8.39 -6.00 -0.86
CA ASN A 45 -9.58 -6.58 -1.49
C ASN A 45 -9.22 -7.53 -2.64
N ALA A 46 -8.26 -7.14 -3.48
CA ALA A 46 -7.78 -8.00 -4.58
C ALA A 46 -7.15 -9.30 -4.04
N THR A 47 -6.38 -9.20 -2.95
CA THR A 47 -5.69 -10.35 -2.33
C THR A 47 -6.65 -11.24 -1.53
N ASP A 48 -7.64 -10.66 -0.86
CA ASP A 48 -8.65 -11.35 -0.06
C ASP A 48 -9.54 -12.23 -0.94
N ALA A 49 -9.94 -11.75 -2.12
CA ALA A 49 -10.69 -12.53 -3.09
C ALA A 49 -9.99 -13.86 -3.41
N ILE A 50 -8.68 -13.82 -3.63
CA ILE A 50 -7.90 -15.03 -3.93
C ILE A 50 -7.65 -15.87 -2.69
N SER A 51 -7.43 -15.24 -1.54
CA SER A 51 -7.26 -15.94 -0.27
C SER A 51 -8.49 -16.78 0.08
N LYS A 52 -9.69 -16.25 -0.14
CA LYS A 52 -10.95 -16.98 0.05
C LYS A 52 -11.09 -18.16 -0.89
N ILE A 53 -10.70 -17.99 -2.14
CA ILE A 53 -10.79 -19.05 -3.15
C ILE A 53 -9.81 -20.19 -2.84
N LEU A 54 -8.57 -19.85 -2.48
CA LEU A 54 -7.56 -20.81 -2.04
C LEU A 54 -7.97 -21.59 -0.78
N GLN A 55 -8.76 -20.96 0.09
CA GLN A 55 -9.28 -21.60 1.30
C GLN A 55 -10.54 -22.45 1.00
N SER A 56 -11.10 -22.38 -0.19
CA SER A 56 -12.26 -23.18 -0.56
C SER A 56 -11.86 -24.63 -0.85
N LYS A 57 -12.67 -25.58 -0.40
CA LYS A 57 -12.37 -27.03 -0.51
C LYS A 57 -12.45 -27.57 -1.94
N HIS A 58 -12.96 -26.79 -2.89
CA HIS A 58 -13.26 -27.22 -4.25
C HIS A 58 -12.28 -26.68 -5.29
N GLU A 59 -11.30 -25.88 -4.87
CA GLU A 59 -10.39 -25.24 -5.82
C GLU A 59 -9.21 -26.14 -6.21
N ASP A 60 -8.95 -26.24 -7.51
CA ASP A 60 -7.76 -26.88 -8.05
C ASP A 60 -6.57 -25.92 -8.01
N ILE A 61 -5.39 -26.43 -7.60
CA ILE A 61 -4.11 -25.73 -7.59
C ILE A 61 -3.81 -25.11 -8.96
N GLN A 62 -4.23 -25.75 -10.06
CA GLN A 62 -4.06 -25.21 -11.41
C GLN A 62 -4.90 -23.94 -11.66
N ASN A 63 -6.13 -23.87 -11.14
CA ASN A 63 -6.97 -22.68 -11.23
C ASN A 63 -6.45 -21.57 -10.31
N ALA A 64 -6.03 -21.92 -9.10
CA ALA A 64 -5.35 -21.01 -8.19
C ALA A 64 -4.14 -20.33 -8.86
N SER A 65 -3.33 -21.09 -9.60
CA SER A 65 -2.19 -20.54 -10.35
C SER A 65 -2.59 -19.46 -11.36
N LYS A 66 -3.66 -19.70 -12.13
CA LYS A 66 -4.21 -18.69 -13.07
C LYS A 66 -4.70 -17.44 -12.35
N MET A 67 -5.33 -17.61 -11.19
CA MET A 67 -5.81 -16.48 -10.39
C MET A 67 -4.68 -15.62 -9.84
N PHE A 68 -3.57 -16.22 -9.41
CA PHE A 68 -2.37 -15.46 -9.05
C PHE A 68 -1.83 -14.63 -10.21
N SER A 69 -1.86 -15.16 -11.44
CA SER A 69 -1.50 -14.38 -12.63
C SER A 69 -2.45 -13.20 -12.85
N ALA A 70 -3.76 -13.39 -12.66
CA ALA A 70 -4.72 -12.30 -12.74
C ALA A 70 -4.51 -11.24 -11.64
N LEU A 71 -4.18 -11.64 -10.41
CA LEU A 71 -3.83 -10.72 -9.32
C LEU A 71 -2.63 -9.87 -9.66
N PHE A 72 -1.60 -10.51 -10.20
CA PHE A 72 -0.36 -9.84 -10.57
C PHE A 72 -0.62 -8.74 -11.62
N GLU A 73 -1.44 -9.02 -12.63
CA GLU A 73 -1.83 -8.01 -13.62
C GLU A 73 -2.72 -6.91 -13.01
N ASN A 74 -3.62 -7.25 -12.09
CA ASN A 74 -4.41 -6.24 -11.36
C ASN A 74 -3.52 -5.30 -10.52
N LEU A 75 -2.54 -5.84 -9.81
CA LEU A 75 -1.61 -5.04 -8.99
C LEU A 75 -0.70 -4.16 -9.86
N LYS A 76 -0.27 -4.64 -11.02
CA LYS A 76 0.41 -3.78 -12.01
C LYS A 76 -0.48 -2.65 -12.49
N GLY A 77 -1.76 -2.93 -12.77
CA GLY A 77 -2.73 -1.90 -13.14
C GLY A 77 -2.87 -0.82 -12.07
N PHE A 78 -2.77 -1.17 -10.78
CA PHE A 78 -2.78 -0.19 -9.70
C PHE A 78 -1.59 0.78 -9.78
N ARG A 79 -0.42 0.31 -10.22
CA ARG A 79 0.79 1.11 -10.38
C ARG A 79 0.61 2.27 -11.36
N ASP A 80 -0.15 2.06 -12.43
CA ASP A 80 -0.42 3.08 -13.44
C ASP A 80 -1.58 4.01 -13.04
N SER A 81 -2.42 3.58 -12.10
CA SER A 81 -3.64 4.29 -11.67
C SER A 81 -3.44 5.32 -10.53
N PHE A 82 -2.22 5.85 -10.36
CA PHE A 82 -1.91 6.79 -9.27
C PHE A 82 -2.91 7.96 -9.18
N LYS A 83 -3.25 8.56 -10.33
CA LYS A 83 -4.17 9.70 -10.41
C LYS A 83 -5.59 9.32 -9.97
N ASP A 84 -6.06 8.13 -10.33
CA ASP A 84 -7.40 7.67 -9.98
C ASP A 84 -7.50 7.36 -8.48
N ILE A 85 -6.48 6.71 -7.92
CA ILE A 85 -6.36 6.45 -6.49
C ILE A 85 -6.27 7.78 -5.71
N LYS A 86 -5.53 8.76 -6.22
CA LYS A 86 -5.48 10.12 -5.65
C LYS A 86 -6.85 10.76 -5.61
N ASN A 87 -7.60 10.74 -6.71
CA ASN A 87 -8.93 11.32 -6.78
C ASN A 87 -9.90 10.64 -5.79
N GLU A 88 -9.82 9.33 -5.65
CA GLU A 88 -10.60 8.59 -4.66
C GLU A 88 -10.22 8.97 -3.22
N ALA A 89 -8.92 9.14 -2.94
CA ALA A 89 -8.43 9.62 -1.66
C ALA A 89 -8.89 11.05 -1.35
N ILE A 90 -8.90 11.95 -2.34
CA ILE A 90 -9.43 13.32 -2.19
C ILE A 90 -10.91 13.26 -1.83
N ASN A 91 -11.70 12.48 -2.57
CA ASN A 91 -13.12 12.30 -2.28
C ASN A 91 -13.37 11.74 -0.87
N LEU A 92 -12.50 10.83 -0.42
CA LEU A 92 -12.58 10.27 0.93
C LEU A 92 -12.21 11.30 2.00
N ALA A 93 -11.15 12.09 1.78
CA ALA A 93 -10.71 13.16 2.67
C ALA A 93 -11.78 14.26 2.81
N LEU A 94 -12.40 14.67 1.69
CA LEU A 94 -13.52 15.61 1.70
C LEU A 94 -14.72 15.08 2.51
N LYS A 95 -15.07 13.80 2.36
CA LYS A 95 -16.12 13.15 3.16
C LYS A 95 -15.76 13.10 4.66
N TRP A 96 -14.48 13.05 4.99
CA TRP A 96 -14.01 12.99 6.37
C TRP A 96 -13.79 14.37 6.99
N GLY A 97 -13.73 15.42 6.18
CA GLY A 97 -13.42 16.78 6.62
C GLY A 97 -11.94 16.97 6.96
N THR A 98 -11.04 16.23 6.30
CA THR A 98 -9.58 16.31 6.49
C THR A 98 -8.90 17.01 5.32
N THR A 99 -7.61 17.30 5.46
CA THR A 99 -6.79 17.91 4.42
C THR A 99 -6.72 17.03 3.16
N THR A 100 -6.75 17.67 1.99
CA THR A 100 -6.67 17.04 0.65
C THR A 100 -5.32 17.23 -0.04
N GLU A 101 -4.41 17.94 0.62
CA GLU A 101 -3.10 18.32 0.10
C GLU A 101 -1.99 17.55 0.81
N PHE A 102 -0.92 17.27 0.06
CA PHE A 102 0.29 16.65 0.61
C PHE A 102 1.07 17.65 1.47
N GLU A 103 1.63 17.19 2.58
CA GLU A 103 2.39 18.03 3.49
C GLU A 103 3.71 18.46 2.83
N GLU A 104 3.82 19.75 2.48
CA GLU A 104 5.07 20.32 1.98
C GLU A 104 6.13 20.31 3.08
N LYS A 105 7.24 19.62 2.84
CA LYS A 105 8.41 19.66 3.73
C LYS A 105 9.50 20.50 3.09
N CYS A 106 9.69 21.71 3.61
CA CYS A 106 10.86 22.51 3.31
C CYS A 106 12.12 21.83 3.87
N ILE A 107 13.02 21.41 2.98
CA ILE A 107 14.31 20.82 3.37
C ILE A 107 15.37 21.92 3.35
N SER A 108 15.92 22.24 4.50
CA SER A 108 17.11 23.10 4.59
C SER A 108 18.33 22.30 4.12
N ARG A 109 18.96 22.71 3.03
CA ARG A 109 20.26 22.17 2.62
C ARG A 109 21.36 22.86 3.41
N PRO A 110 22.38 22.14 3.90
CA PRO A 110 23.51 22.75 4.57
C PRO A 110 24.21 23.75 3.64
N LYS A 111 24.59 24.90 4.18
CA LYS A 111 25.24 26.00 3.46
C LYS A 111 26.51 25.46 2.78
N LYS A 112 26.61 25.54 1.44
CA LYS A 112 27.93 25.54 0.79
C LYS A 112 28.66 26.82 1.22
N ARG A 113 30.00 26.77 1.25
CA ARG A 113 30.92 27.76 1.85
C ARG A 113 30.47 29.23 1.73
N SER A 114 30.85 30.00 2.75
CA SER A 114 30.40 31.35 3.13
C SER A 114 30.23 32.42 2.04
N ASP A 115 30.76 32.23 0.84
CA ASP A 115 30.84 33.29 -0.18
C ASP A 115 29.80 33.16 -1.31
N GLU A 116 28.97 32.11 -1.32
CA GLU A 116 27.85 31.99 -2.26
C GLU A 116 26.53 32.34 -1.56
N ILE A 117 25.96 33.50 -1.89
CA ILE A 117 24.56 33.81 -1.59
C ILE A 117 23.69 32.88 -2.43
N SER A 118 23.26 31.75 -1.86
CA SER A 118 21.94 31.21 -2.19
C SER A 118 21.44 30.25 -1.11
N LYS A 119 20.39 30.67 -0.40
CA LYS A 119 19.47 29.73 0.24
C LYS A 119 18.49 29.25 -0.83
N TYR A 120 18.88 28.30 -1.67
CA TYR A 120 17.89 27.62 -2.50
C TYR A 120 17.10 26.67 -1.60
N TYR A 121 15.88 27.09 -1.24
CA TYR A 121 14.88 26.18 -0.72
C TYR A 121 14.45 25.30 -1.90
N ALA A 122 14.91 24.05 -1.92
CA ALA A 122 14.30 23.06 -2.78
C ALA A 122 12.99 22.65 -2.10
N ILE A 123 11.86 23.15 -2.62
CA ILE A 123 10.57 22.53 -2.35
C ILE A 123 10.60 21.22 -3.12
N GLU A 124 10.96 20.14 -2.44
CA GLU A 124 10.73 18.83 -3.03
C GLU A 124 9.22 18.64 -3.06
N ILE A 125 8.65 18.53 -4.26
CA ILE A 125 7.21 18.35 -4.47
C ILE A 125 6.78 17.16 -3.61
N SER A 126 6.03 17.44 -2.54
CA SER A 126 5.67 16.46 -1.51
C SER A 126 4.95 15.25 -2.11
N GLU A 127 4.18 15.49 -3.18
CA GLU A 127 3.52 14.47 -3.98
C GLU A 127 4.50 13.54 -4.71
N ASP A 128 5.52 14.06 -5.41
CA ASP A 128 6.47 13.22 -6.14
C ASP A 128 7.29 12.35 -5.18
N ARG A 129 7.67 12.93 -4.04
CA ARG A 129 8.32 12.19 -2.96
C ARG A 129 7.43 11.06 -2.45
N PHE A 130 6.16 11.33 -2.17
CA PHE A 130 5.21 10.32 -1.73
C PHE A 130 4.99 9.26 -2.81
N ARG A 131 4.83 9.68 -4.07
CA ARG A 131 4.63 8.80 -5.22
C ARG A 131 5.79 7.80 -5.38
N ILE A 132 7.02 8.29 -5.30
CA ILE A 132 8.21 7.45 -5.47
C ILE A 132 8.49 6.62 -4.21
N ASN A 133 8.53 7.27 -3.03
CA ASN A 133 9.02 6.61 -1.82
C ASN A 133 7.98 5.80 -1.06
N THR A 134 6.70 6.02 -1.33
CA THR A 134 5.62 5.35 -0.62
C THR A 134 4.77 4.57 -1.60
N PHE A 135 4.14 5.23 -2.56
CA PHE A 135 3.20 4.56 -3.46
C PHE A 135 3.85 3.44 -4.30
N TYR A 136 4.89 3.76 -5.08
CA TYR A 136 5.55 2.73 -5.90
C TYR A 136 6.22 1.66 -5.05
N LYS A 137 6.92 2.03 -3.97
CA LYS A 137 7.57 1.04 -3.10
C LYS A 137 6.58 0.07 -2.48
N THR A 138 5.45 0.55 -1.95
CA THR A 138 4.43 -0.33 -1.36
C THR A 138 3.84 -1.29 -2.39
N LEU A 139 3.52 -0.79 -3.59
CA LEU A 139 3.01 -1.65 -4.67
C LEU A 139 4.05 -2.65 -5.17
N ASP A 140 5.29 -2.22 -5.37
CA ASP A 140 6.37 -3.08 -5.85
C ASP A 140 6.62 -4.23 -4.84
N ILE A 141 6.60 -3.95 -3.53
CA ILE A 141 6.67 -4.99 -2.48
C ILE A 141 5.49 -5.97 -2.59
N ALA A 142 4.26 -5.48 -2.74
CA ALA A 142 3.08 -6.35 -2.86
C ALA A 142 3.14 -7.22 -4.13
N ILE A 143 3.57 -6.63 -5.25
CA ILE A 143 3.76 -7.32 -6.53
C ILE A 143 4.81 -8.42 -6.40
N ASP A 144 5.97 -8.12 -5.79
CA ASP A 144 7.05 -9.08 -5.59
C ASP A 144 6.61 -10.26 -4.70
N GLN A 145 5.86 -9.98 -3.64
CA GLN A 145 5.30 -11.02 -2.77
C GLN A 145 4.32 -11.94 -3.52
N VAL A 146 3.42 -11.36 -4.32
CA VAL A 146 2.47 -12.13 -5.14
C VAL A 146 3.19 -12.94 -6.21
N TYR A 147 4.19 -12.36 -6.85
CA TYR A 147 5.00 -13.02 -7.87
C TYR A 147 5.77 -14.22 -7.30
N SER A 148 6.41 -14.04 -6.14
CA SER A 148 7.13 -15.10 -5.43
C SER A 148 6.19 -16.28 -5.13
N ARG A 149 5.01 -15.99 -4.55
CA ARG A 149 4.00 -17.02 -4.24
C ARG A 149 3.46 -17.72 -5.48
N SER A 150 3.21 -16.98 -6.57
CA SER A 150 2.79 -17.54 -7.85
C SER A 150 3.82 -18.52 -8.41
N THR A 151 5.10 -18.19 -8.28
CA THR A 151 6.21 -19.04 -8.74
C THR A 151 6.29 -20.31 -7.92
N SER A 152 6.21 -20.21 -6.58
CA SER A 152 6.18 -21.39 -5.71
C SER A 152 5.00 -22.32 -6.03
N LEU A 153 3.82 -21.77 -6.30
CA LEU A 153 2.63 -22.55 -6.64
C LEU A 153 2.79 -23.28 -7.98
N ARG A 154 3.42 -22.65 -8.98
CA ARG A 154 3.71 -23.28 -10.28
C ARG A 154 4.62 -24.50 -10.14
N VAL A 155 5.67 -24.40 -9.33
CA VAL A 155 6.57 -25.54 -9.06
C VAL A 155 5.80 -26.71 -8.44
N ILE A 156 4.89 -26.44 -7.50
CA ILE A 156 4.04 -27.48 -6.90
C ILE A 156 3.11 -28.11 -7.95
N CYS A 157 2.46 -27.30 -8.78
CA CYS A 157 1.61 -27.80 -9.89
C CYS A 157 2.39 -28.76 -10.81
N ASP A 158 3.62 -28.40 -11.17
CA ASP A 158 4.43 -29.20 -12.09
C ASP A 158 4.86 -30.53 -11.43
N CYS A 159 5.21 -30.51 -10.13
CA CYS A 159 5.46 -31.73 -9.36
C CYS A 159 4.23 -32.66 -9.31
N CYS A 160 3.03 -32.12 -9.03
CA CYS A 160 1.79 -32.91 -9.01
C CYS A 160 1.49 -33.53 -10.38
N ARG A 161 1.67 -32.76 -11.47
CA ARG A 161 1.51 -33.27 -12.84
C ARG A 161 2.47 -34.41 -13.18
N CYS A 162 3.71 -34.35 -12.68
CA CYS A 162 4.68 -35.43 -12.87
C CYS A 162 4.22 -36.71 -12.16
N LEU A 163 3.71 -36.60 -10.92
CA LEU A 163 3.19 -37.76 -10.17
C LEU A 163 1.98 -38.40 -10.86
N ASP A 164 1.03 -37.61 -11.36
CA ASP A 164 -0.13 -38.11 -12.10
C ASP A 164 0.27 -38.91 -13.36
N LYS A 165 1.33 -38.49 -14.05
CA LYS A 165 1.85 -39.21 -15.22
C LYS A 165 2.47 -40.55 -14.84
N VAL A 166 3.18 -40.62 -13.73
CA VAL A 166 3.80 -41.86 -13.22
C VAL A 166 2.73 -42.83 -12.71
N LEU A 167 1.73 -42.34 -11.98
CA LEU A 167 0.63 -43.16 -11.46
C LEU A 167 -0.26 -43.75 -12.57
N LYS A 168 -0.36 -43.09 -13.74
CA LYS A 168 -1.11 -43.62 -14.90
C LYS A 168 -0.33 -44.65 -15.73
N GLN A 169 0.94 -44.89 -15.43
CA GLN A 169 1.79 -45.87 -16.11
C GLN A 169 1.94 -47.19 -15.34
N ILE A 170 1.39 -47.27 -14.12
CA ILE A 170 1.29 -48.47 -13.27
C ILE A 170 -0.13 -49.00 -13.36
#